data_AF-A0AAN7E9U1-F1
#
_entry.id   AF-A0AAN7E9U1-F1
#
_cell.length_a   1.000
_cell.length_b   1.000
_cell.length_c   1.000
_cell.angle_alpha   90.00
_cell.angle_beta   90.00
_cell.angle_gamma   90.00
#
_symmetry.space_group_name_H-M   'P 1'
#
loop_
_entity.id
_entity.type
_entity.pdbx_description
1 polymer ?
#
loop_
_entity_poly.entity_id
_entity_poly.type
_entity_poly.pdbx_seq_one_letter_code
_entity_poly.pdbx_strand_id
1 'polypeptide(L)'
;MKRRRDLVRTLSCLRCFFSLPKKNPNPTKRKRAMEDSSSSSSSERYCYNPILRWNPQVEDYFIKAYGSDHFSRISKALTRPSCYSCIRVNTLKSTSDAVIQKLLTIIKEEEEEEEEGGNVDASESESEIGRISKCQFPGLEEYVVFYRGSGPHVIDYARPPKEIIVSRKCAEAVLRGAQVYVPGVIACSAHVEKGDVVAVSVGVEQPALDGGGWGVGITRGTVLLGLKTDPYYFERNGLYIGQGTAMMSRAGMFRVSEGIAVDMSNRVYKLPSFHDVLEGEIFLQNLPSIVTAHALDPQKGERILDMCAAPGGKTTAIAMLMKDEGEVVAVDRSHNKVLVIQKLAAEMGLNLRRLMV
;
A
#
# COMPACT_ATOMS: atom_id res chain seq x y z
N MET A 1 20.16 -22.12 17.84
CA MET A 1 20.22 -20.92 18.73
C MET A 1 21.15 -19.80 18.25
N LYS A 2 22.36 -20.09 17.71
CA LYS A 2 23.32 -19.06 17.25
C LYS A 2 22.78 -18.24 16.06
N ARG A 3 22.32 -18.93 14.99
CA ARG A 3 21.64 -18.35 13.81
C ARG A 3 20.50 -17.37 14.15
N ARG A 4 19.65 -17.74 15.13
CA ARG A 4 18.50 -16.93 15.57
C ARG A 4 18.90 -15.63 16.27
N ARG A 5 19.97 -15.63 17.07
CA ARG A 5 20.49 -14.39 17.73
C ARG A 5 21.16 -13.46 16.73
N ASP A 6 21.79 -14.01 15.69
CA ASP A 6 22.49 -13.24 14.66
C ASP A 6 21.51 -12.53 13.72
N LEU A 7 20.37 -13.15 13.36
CA LEU A 7 19.32 -12.49 12.56
C LEU A 7 18.75 -11.24 13.26
N VAL A 8 18.41 -11.34 14.56
CA VAL A 8 17.86 -10.21 15.34
C VAL A 8 18.89 -9.08 15.51
N ARG A 9 20.17 -9.42 15.72
CA ARG A 9 21.25 -8.43 15.82
C ARG A 9 21.52 -7.74 14.49
N THR A 10 21.41 -8.45 13.37
CA THR A 10 21.72 -7.88 12.04
C THR A 10 20.64 -6.93 11.53
N LEU A 11 19.37 -7.13 11.94
CA LEU A 11 18.29 -6.18 11.63
C LEU A 11 18.53 -4.78 12.19
N SER A 12 19.30 -4.65 13.28
CA SER A 12 19.70 -3.35 13.85
C SER A 12 20.70 -2.58 12.96
N CYS A 13 21.38 -3.26 12.02
CA CYS A 13 22.34 -2.68 11.08
C CYS A 13 21.74 -2.24 9.73
N LEU A 14 20.46 -2.50 9.46
CA LEU A 14 19.77 -2.07 8.21
C LEU A 14 19.66 -0.56 8.02
N ARG A 15 20.10 0.24 9.01
CA ARG A 15 20.25 1.70 8.89
C ARG A 15 21.09 2.13 7.68
N CYS A 16 22.00 1.29 7.18
CA CYS A 16 22.86 1.63 6.05
C CYS A 16 22.18 1.51 4.68
N PHE A 17 21.11 0.71 4.53
CA PHE A 17 20.47 0.49 3.22
C PHE A 17 19.35 1.49 2.90
N PHE A 18 18.65 2.00 3.91
CA PHE A 18 17.55 2.97 3.76
C PHE A 18 17.98 4.39 4.18
N SER A 19 19.20 4.81 3.86
CA SER A 19 19.63 6.17 4.13
C SER A 19 18.86 7.14 3.21
N LEU A 20 17.87 7.84 3.76
CA LEU A 20 17.33 9.04 3.14
C LEU A 20 18.49 10.03 2.88
N PRO A 21 18.53 10.70 1.71
CA PRO A 21 19.56 11.70 1.46
C PRO A 21 19.46 12.80 2.52
N LYS A 22 20.57 13.04 3.24
CA LYS A 22 20.70 14.16 4.18
C LYS A 22 20.61 15.45 3.37
N LYS A 23 19.47 16.15 3.44
CA LYS A 23 19.41 17.56 3.04
C LYS A 23 20.15 18.38 4.10
N ASN A 24 21.30 18.95 3.73
CA ASN A 24 21.97 20.00 4.50
C ASN A 24 21.03 21.21 4.63
N PRO A 25 20.76 21.72 5.84
CA PRO A 25 20.07 22.99 6.00
C PRO A 25 21.11 24.11 5.95
N ASN A 26 21.13 24.90 4.88
CA ASN A 26 21.79 26.20 4.91
C ASN A 26 20.74 27.26 5.34
N PRO A 27 20.94 27.97 6.45
CA PRO A 27 20.05 29.04 6.86
C PRO A 27 20.49 30.32 6.14
N THR A 28 19.54 31.09 5.60
CA THR A 28 19.47 32.57 5.67
C THR A 28 18.59 33.15 4.57
N LYS A 29 17.42 33.67 4.96
CA LYS A 29 17.03 35.10 4.89
C LYS A 29 15.51 35.21 4.94
N ARG A 30 15.02 35.59 6.12
CA ARG A 30 13.71 36.23 6.31
C ARG A 30 13.63 37.47 5.42
N LYS A 31 12.61 37.56 4.57
CA LYS A 31 12.01 38.83 4.20
C LYS A 31 10.52 38.75 4.48
N ARG A 32 10.05 39.68 5.31
CA ARG A 32 8.64 40.01 5.53
C ARG A 32 8.05 40.45 4.19
N ALA A 33 6.89 39.91 3.84
CA ALA A 33 5.95 40.58 2.95
C ALA A 33 4.58 40.48 3.62
N MET A 34 3.99 41.66 3.80
CA MET A 34 2.71 41.95 4.40
C MET A 34 1.60 41.62 3.39
N GLU A 35 0.40 41.44 3.91
CA GLU A 35 -0.87 41.05 3.27
C GLU A 35 -1.08 41.49 1.81
N ASP A 36 -1.55 40.54 1.00
CA ASP A 36 -2.56 40.84 -0.02
C ASP A 36 -3.57 39.69 -0.07
N SER A 37 -4.77 39.99 0.42
CA SER A 37 -5.93 39.13 0.44
C SER A 37 -6.64 39.18 -0.91
N SER A 38 -6.58 38.10 -1.68
CA SER A 38 -7.65 37.55 -2.55
C SER A 38 -7.04 36.72 -3.69
N SER A 39 -7.06 35.37 -3.57
CA SER A 39 -7.16 34.39 -4.70
C SER A 39 -6.65 32.95 -4.42
N SER A 40 -6.20 32.56 -3.23
CA SER A 40 -5.43 31.29 -3.08
C SER A 40 -6.17 30.02 -2.58
N SER A 41 -7.51 29.90 -2.67
CA SER A 41 -8.21 28.81 -1.92
C SER A 41 -8.31 27.43 -2.59
N SER A 42 -7.86 27.25 -3.84
CA SER A 42 -8.06 25.98 -4.57
C SER A 42 -6.86 25.03 -4.56
N SER A 43 -5.63 25.51 -4.36
CA SER A 43 -4.41 24.69 -4.41
C SER A 43 -4.19 23.83 -3.17
N GLU A 44 -4.77 24.21 -2.02
CA GLU A 44 -4.57 23.48 -0.76
C GLU A 44 -5.49 22.26 -0.60
N ARG A 45 -6.63 22.23 -1.31
CA ARG A 45 -7.62 21.14 -1.19
C ARG A 45 -7.13 19.86 -1.86
N TYR A 46 -6.85 19.95 -3.16
CA TYR A 46 -6.50 18.83 -4.03
C TYR A 46 -5.01 18.49 -3.90
N CYS A 47 -4.60 18.11 -2.68
CA CYS A 47 -3.24 17.69 -2.41
C CYS A 47 -3.21 16.43 -1.53
N TYR A 48 -2.01 15.91 -1.32
CA TYR A 48 -1.74 14.83 -0.38
C TYR A 48 -0.89 15.33 0.79
N ASN A 49 -1.57 15.64 1.90
CA ASN A 49 -0.94 16.03 3.15
C ASN A 49 -1.77 15.51 4.35
N PRO A 50 -1.93 14.18 4.47
CA PRO A 50 -2.69 13.57 5.55
C PRO A 50 -2.11 13.93 6.93
N ILE A 51 -2.99 14.34 7.84
CA ILE A 51 -2.69 14.56 9.25
C ILE A 51 -3.38 13.46 10.05
N LEU A 52 -2.59 12.65 10.75
CA LEU A 52 -3.12 11.61 11.61
C LEU A 52 -3.61 12.23 12.92
N ARG A 53 -4.87 11.98 13.27
CA ARG A 53 -5.44 12.36 14.56
C ARG A 53 -5.54 11.13 15.43
N TRP A 54 -5.05 11.24 16.66
CA TRP A 54 -5.09 10.16 17.63
C TRP A 54 -6.23 10.37 18.62
N ASN A 55 -6.72 9.27 19.21
CA ASN A 55 -7.48 9.38 20.45
C ASN A 55 -6.55 9.96 21.54
N PRO A 56 -6.98 10.97 22.32
CA PRO A 56 -6.13 11.63 23.31
C PRO A 56 -5.47 10.67 24.32
N GLN A 57 -6.17 9.62 24.75
CA GLN A 57 -5.62 8.62 25.68
C GLN A 57 -4.52 7.77 25.03
N VAL A 58 -4.68 7.47 23.74
CA VAL A 58 -3.68 6.71 22.97
C VAL A 58 -2.45 7.57 22.70
N GLU A 59 -2.67 8.85 22.38
CA GLU A 59 -1.59 9.83 22.19
C GLU A 59 -0.77 10.01 23.48
N ASP A 60 -1.42 10.26 24.62
CA ASP A 60 -0.74 10.40 25.91
C ASP A 60 0.08 9.14 26.26
N TYR A 61 -0.51 7.96 26.08
CA TYR A 61 0.17 6.69 26.29
C TYR A 61 1.47 6.59 25.46
N PHE A 62 1.41 6.90 24.17
CA PHE A 62 2.57 6.79 23.30
C PHE A 62 3.60 7.92 23.51
N ILE A 63 3.16 9.13 23.85
CA ILE A 63 4.05 10.22 24.24
C ILE A 63 4.83 9.81 25.50
N LYS A 64 4.16 9.20 26.49
CA LYS A 64 4.82 8.69 27.70
C LYS A 64 5.79 7.55 27.40
N ALA A 65 5.45 6.65 26.47
CA ALA A 65 6.28 5.50 26.13
C ALA A 65 7.52 5.84 25.29
N TYR A 66 7.39 6.78 24.33
CA TYR A 66 8.42 7.04 23.32
C TYR A 66 9.02 8.46 23.39
N GLY A 67 8.38 9.38 24.11
CA GLY A 67 8.66 10.82 24.08
C GLY A 67 7.93 11.53 22.93
N SER A 68 7.58 12.79 23.14
CA SER A 68 6.81 13.62 22.18
C SER A 68 7.44 13.66 20.79
N ASP A 69 8.75 13.94 20.73
CA ASP A 69 9.47 14.15 19.47
C ASP A 69 9.60 12.86 18.66
N HIS A 70 9.79 11.72 19.33
CA HIS A 70 9.86 10.43 18.67
C HIS A 70 8.49 10.00 18.16
N PHE A 71 7.45 10.12 19.00
CA PHE A 71 6.09 9.77 18.63
C PHE A 71 5.55 10.64 17.49
N SER A 72 5.88 11.94 17.46
CA SER A 72 5.56 12.83 16.34
C SER A 72 6.17 12.34 15.02
N ARG A 73 7.42 11.88 15.03
CA ARG A 73 8.06 11.28 13.84
C ARG A 73 7.40 9.98 13.42
N ILE A 74 7.01 9.12 14.36
CA ILE A 74 6.27 7.88 14.07
C ILE A 74 4.92 8.22 13.42
N SER A 75 4.17 9.15 14.01
CA SER A 75 2.87 9.60 13.49
C SER A 75 2.98 10.12 12.07
N LYS A 76 3.99 10.94 11.78
CA LYS A 76 4.27 11.44 10.43
C LYS A 76 4.69 10.34 9.44
N ALA A 77 5.41 9.33 9.90
CA ALA A 77 5.80 8.20 9.05
C ALA A 77 4.61 7.31 8.68
N LEU A 78 3.66 7.12 9.61
CA LEU A 78 2.46 6.30 9.39
C LEU A 78 1.50 6.87 8.33
N THR A 79 1.60 8.16 8.01
CA THR A 79 0.77 8.77 6.95
C THR A 79 1.34 8.58 5.54
N ARG A 80 2.46 7.87 5.41
CA ARG A 80 3.14 7.64 4.14
C ARG A 80 3.31 6.15 3.88
N PRO A 81 2.91 5.64 2.70
CA PRO A 81 3.23 4.26 2.34
C PRO A 81 4.75 4.08 2.21
N SER A 82 5.21 2.84 2.32
CA SER A 82 6.58 2.51 1.91
C SER A 82 6.69 2.62 0.39
N CYS A 83 7.73 3.30 -0.10
CA CYS A 83 8.10 3.34 -1.52
C CYS A 83 8.74 2.03 -2.00
N TYR A 84 8.74 0.97 -1.19
CA TYR A 84 9.24 -0.34 -1.56
C TYR A 84 8.14 -1.39 -1.50
N SER A 85 7.93 -2.08 -2.61
CA SER A 85 7.18 -3.34 -2.65
C SER A 85 8.13 -4.48 -2.34
N CYS A 86 7.81 -5.22 -1.29
CA CYS A 86 8.59 -6.37 -0.83
C CYS A 86 7.93 -7.63 -1.40
N ILE A 87 8.71 -8.41 -2.13
CA ILE A 87 8.24 -9.57 -2.87
C ILE A 87 8.95 -10.80 -2.30
N ARG A 88 8.17 -11.74 -1.78
CA ARG A 88 8.64 -13.07 -1.42
C ARG A 88 8.51 -13.97 -2.65
N VAL A 89 9.61 -14.61 -3.04
CA VAL A 89 9.65 -15.53 -4.18
C VAL A 89 9.30 -16.93 -3.72
N ASN A 90 8.44 -17.61 -4.46
CA ASN A 90 8.15 -19.02 -4.28
C ASN A 90 9.32 -19.89 -4.77
N THR A 91 10.26 -20.18 -3.86
CA THR A 91 11.47 -20.96 -4.16
C THR A 91 11.22 -22.43 -4.51
N LEU A 92 9.98 -22.91 -4.40
CA LEU A 92 9.59 -24.23 -4.91
C LEU A 92 9.27 -24.22 -6.42
N LYS A 93 8.89 -23.06 -6.97
CA LYS A 93 8.52 -22.91 -8.39
C LYS A 93 9.56 -22.16 -9.22
N SER A 94 10.24 -21.18 -8.62
CA SER A 94 11.09 -20.24 -9.35
C SER A 94 12.27 -19.78 -8.50
N THR A 95 13.30 -19.22 -9.15
CA THR A 95 14.43 -18.59 -8.45
C THR A 95 14.24 -17.08 -8.40
N SER A 96 14.87 -16.40 -7.43
CA SER A 96 14.80 -14.94 -7.36
C SER A 96 15.31 -14.27 -8.63
N ASP A 97 16.34 -14.82 -9.26
CA ASP A 97 16.88 -14.29 -10.51
C ASP A 97 15.91 -14.46 -11.69
N ALA A 98 15.27 -15.63 -11.81
CA ALA A 98 14.26 -15.86 -12.84
C ALA A 98 13.06 -14.91 -12.67
N VAL A 99 12.58 -14.72 -11.44
CA VAL A 99 11.50 -13.76 -11.13
C VAL A 99 11.91 -12.34 -11.49
N ILE A 100 13.13 -11.91 -11.16
CA ILE A 100 13.62 -10.57 -11.49
C ILE A 100 13.62 -10.37 -13.01
N GLN A 101 14.11 -11.34 -13.79
CA GLN A 101 14.09 -11.24 -15.25
C GLN A 101 12.67 -11.12 -15.80
N LYS A 102 11.74 -11.96 -15.33
CA LYS A 102 10.33 -11.87 -15.74
C LYS A 102 9.70 -10.52 -15.39
N LEU A 103 9.96 -10.00 -14.19
CA LEU A 103 9.47 -8.69 -13.78
C LEU A 103 10.05 -7.56 -14.65
N LEU A 104 11.34 -7.62 -14.98
CA LEU A 104 11.96 -6.65 -15.88
C LEU A 104 11.33 -6.68 -17.28
N THR A 105 10.98 -7.86 -17.80
CA THR A 105 10.26 -7.98 -19.07
C THR A 105 8.88 -7.32 -19.01
N ILE A 106 8.10 -7.62 -17.97
CA ILE A 106 6.74 -7.05 -17.80
C ILE A 106 6.80 -5.52 -17.70
N ILE A 107 7.76 -4.97 -16.95
CA ILE A 107 7.91 -3.52 -16.81
C ILE A 107 8.24 -2.87 -18.16
N LYS A 108 9.06 -3.52 -18.99
CA LYS A 108 9.41 -3.00 -20.33
C LYS A 108 8.21 -2.99 -21.25
N GLU A 109 7.40 -4.05 -21.23
CA GLU A 109 6.17 -4.14 -22.01
C GLU A 109 5.16 -3.06 -21.58
N GLU A 110 4.98 -2.82 -20.27
CA GLU A 110 4.12 -1.75 -19.75
C GLU A 110 4.61 -0.35 -20.16
N GLU A 111 5.92 -0.09 -20.12
CA GLU A 111 6.50 1.21 -20.53
C GLU A 111 6.36 1.45 -22.05
N GLU A 112 6.55 0.41 -22.88
CA GLU A 112 6.37 0.51 -24.34
C GLU A 112 4.91 0.82 -24.72
N GLU A 113 3.94 0.23 -24.02
CA GLU A 113 2.51 0.54 -24.20
C GLU A 113 2.17 1.99 -23.78
N GLU A 114 2.80 2.52 -22.74
CA GLU A 114 2.61 3.91 -22.30
C GLU A 114 3.22 4.93 -23.29
N GLU A 115 4.36 4.61 -23.90
CA GLU A 115 5.02 5.46 -24.91
C GLU A 115 4.23 5.51 -26.24
N GLU A 116 3.69 4.38 -26.70
CA GLU A 116 2.81 4.34 -27.89
C GLU A 116 1.47 5.06 -27.66
N GLY A 117 1.01 5.14 -26.39
CA GLY A 117 -0.22 5.81 -25.96
C GLY A 117 -0.15 7.35 -25.85
N GLY A 118 1.02 7.96 -26.06
CA GLY A 118 1.16 9.42 -26.24
C GLY A 118 1.21 10.28 -24.97
N ASN A 119 1.60 9.73 -23.81
CA ASN A 119 1.72 10.49 -22.55
C ASN A 119 3.18 10.55 -22.07
N VAL A 120 4.00 11.40 -22.68
CA VAL A 120 5.42 11.53 -22.31
C VAL A 120 5.67 12.79 -21.50
N ASP A 121 5.82 12.64 -20.18
CA ASP A 121 6.67 13.53 -19.39
C ASP A 121 8.09 12.94 -19.40
N ALA A 122 8.89 13.40 -20.36
CA ALA A 122 10.29 13.01 -20.55
C ALA A 122 11.18 13.65 -19.47
N SER A 123 11.07 13.20 -18.23
CA SER A 123 12.09 13.50 -17.22
C SER A 123 12.04 12.51 -16.07
N GLU A 124 12.84 11.45 -16.20
CA GLU A 124 13.60 10.73 -15.16
C GLU A 124 13.78 9.26 -15.59
N SER A 125 14.61 9.06 -16.62
CA SER A 125 15.18 7.74 -16.92
C SER A 125 16.26 7.40 -15.88
N GLU A 126 15.83 7.13 -14.64
CA GLU A 126 16.64 6.30 -13.75
C GLU A 126 16.78 4.93 -14.42
N SER A 127 18.02 4.47 -14.60
CA SER A 127 18.31 3.22 -15.29
C SER A 127 17.49 2.06 -14.71
N GLU A 128 16.86 1.29 -15.60
CA GLU A 128 15.97 0.13 -15.35
C GLU A 128 16.51 -0.84 -14.28
N ILE A 129 17.84 -0.92 -14.17
CA ILE A 129 18.61 -1.78 -13.26
C ILE A 129 18.51 -1.32 -11.79
N GLY A 130 18.06 -0.09 -11.53
CA GLY A 130 17.97 0.50 -10.18
C GLY A 130 16.64 0.29 -9.45
N ARG A 131 15.55 -0.10 -10.14
CA ARG A 131 14.22 -0.22 -9.53
C ARG A 131 14.01 -1.56 -8.85
N ILE A 132 14.53 -2.65 -9.41
CA ILE A 132 14.47 -3.97 -8.78
C ILE A 132 15.80 -4.29 -8.12
N SER A 133 15.77 -4.67 -6.86
CA SER A 133 16.96 -5.14 -6.14
C SER A 133 16.64 -6.42 -5.38
N LYS A 134 17.61 -7.33 -5.29
CA LYS A 134 17.54 -8.48 -4.39
C LYS A 134 18.46 -8.25 -3.21
N CYS A 135 17.96 -8.50 -2.00
CA CYS A 135 18.76 -8.39 -0.79
C CYS A 135 18.80 -9.75 -0.10
N GLN A 136 20.02 -10.20 0.22
CA GLN A 136 20.21 -11.31 1.14
C GLN A 136 20.34 -10.73 2.55
N PHE A 137 19.42 -11.10 3.43
CA PHE A 137 19.52 -10.73 4.82
C PHE A 137 20.37 -11.78 5.55
N PRO A 138 21.35 -11.38 6.37
CA PRO A 138 22.16 -12.33 7.12
C PRO A 138 21.31 -13.24 8.01
N GLY A 139 21.42 -14.56 7.80
CA GLY A 139 20.58 -15.56 8.46
C GLY A 139 19.38 -16.04 7.62
N LEU A 140 19.10 -15.40 6.48
CA LEU A 140 18.19 -15.90 5.47
C LEU A 140 18.97 -16.62 4.37
N GLU A 141 18.58 -17.86 4.07
CA GLU A 141 19.13 -18.60 2.92
C GLU A 141 18.56 -18.07 1.59
N GLU A 142 17.41 -17.39 1.64
CA GLU A 142 16.67 -16.91 0.47
C GLU A 142 16.81 -15.38 0.31
N TYR A 143 16.79 -14.92 -0.94
CA TYR A 143 16.78 -13.50 -1.27
C TYR A 143 15.35 -12.94 -1.19
N VAL A 144 15.23 -11.72 -0.67
CA VAL A 144 13.99 -10.94 -0.80
C VAL A 144 14.14 -9.98 -1.97
N VAL A 145 13.15 -9.96 -2.86
CA VAL A 145 13.12 -9.06 -4.01
C VAL A 145 12.36 -7.80 -3.62
N PHE A 146 12.92 -6.65 -3.96
CA PHE A 146 12.35 -5.34 -3.72
C PHE A 146 12.13 -4.64 -5.04
N TYR A 147 10.95 -4.07 -5.21
CA TYR A 147 10.69 -3.06 -6.23
C TYR A 147 10.64 -1.69 -5.55
N ARG A 148 11.45 -0.74 -6.02
CA ARG A 148 11.50 0.64 -5.55
C ARG A 148 10.64 1.53 -6.45
N GLY A 149 9.55 2.04 -5.88
CA GLY A 149 8.71 3.08 -6.47
C GLY A 149 9.18 4.49 -6.09
N SER A 150 8.36 5.47 -6.44
CA SER A 150 8.64 6.90 -6.22
C SER A 150 7.44 7.66 -5.63
N GLY A 151 7.69 8.83 -5.05
CA GLY A 151 6.68 9.69 -4.43
C GLY A 151 7.10 10.25 -3.07
N PRO A 152 6.33 11.18 -2.48
CA PRO A 152 5.05 11.68 -2.98
C PRO A 152 5.22 12.67 -4.15
N HIS A 153 4.43 12.49 -5.20
CA HIS A 153 4.36 13.36 -6.37
C HIS A 153 3.23 14.39 -6.20
N VAL A 154 3.43 15.58 -6.77
CA VAL A 154 2.38 16.59 -6.86
C VAL A 154 1.54 16.30 -8.09
N ILE A 155 0.23 16.30 -7.94
CA ILE A 155 -0.72 16.04 -9.03
C ILE A 155 -1.46 17.33 -9.32
N ASP A 156 -1.52 17.71 -10.60
CA ASP A 156 -2.38 18.79 -11.05
C ASP A 156 -3.76 18.23 -11.40
N TYR A 157 -4.77 18.65 -10.64
CA TYR A 157 -6.15 18.24 -10.85
C TYR A 157 -6.89 19.31 -11.64
N ALA A 158 -7.69 18.89 -12.62
CA ALA A 158 -8.63 19.77 -13.34
C ALA A 158 -9.54 20.52 -12.34
N ARG A 159 -9.97 21.75 -12.66
CA ARG A 159 -10.66 22.64 -11.70
C ARG A 159 -12.12 22.94 -12.09
N PRO A 160 -13.12 22.54 -11.28
CA PRO A 160 -13.11 21.44 -10.30
C PRO A 160 -13.23 20.06 -10.97
N PRO A 161 -12.58 19.01 -10.48
CA PRO A 161 -12.64 17.69 -11.08
C PRO A 161 -13.91 16.95 -10.63
N LYS A 162 -14.34 15.95 -11.39
CA LYS A 162 -15.25 14.92 -10.87
C LYS A 162 -14.52 14.13 -9.79
N GLU A 163 -15.22 13.71 -8.74
CA GLU A 163 -14.60 13.18 -7.53
C GLU A 163 -15.13 11.78 -7.17
N ILE A 164 -14.23 10.91 -6.73
CA ILE A 164 -14.54 9.61 -6.16
C ILE A 164 -13.89 9.50 -4.77
N ILE A 165 -14.68 9.01 -3.81
CA ILE A 165 -14.22 8.72 -2.45
C ILE A 165 -14.14 7.21 -2.30
N VAL A 166 -12.98 6.73 -1.90
CA VAL A 166 -12.72 5.31 -1.62
C VAL A 166 -12.55 5.07 -0.12
N SER A 167 -12.73 3.81 0.29
CA SER A 167 -12.44 3.38 1.66
C SER A 167 -10.96 3.50 2.00
N ARG A 168 -10.65 3.64 3.29
CA ARG A 168 -9.27 3.62 3.80
C ARG A 168 -8.46 2.44 3.28
N LYS A 169 -9.02 1.22 3.31
CA LYS A 169 -8.32 0.00 2.83
C LYS A 169 -8.04 0.04 1.33
N CYS A 170 -8.99 0.56 0.55
CA CYS A 170 -8.78 0.73 -0.89
C CYS A 170 -7.71 1.79 -1.16
N ALA A 171 -7.72 2.91 -0.44
CA ALA A 171 -6.70 3.93 -0.56
C ALA A 171 -5.30 3.42 -0.23
N GLU A 172 -5.15 2.62 0.84
CA GLU A 172 -3.89 1.97 1.20
C GLU A 172 -3.36 1.07 0.06
N ALA A 173 -4.25 0.35 -0.63
CA ALA A 173 -3.87 -0.46 -1.79
C ALA A 173 -3.50 0.40 -3.01
N VAL A 174 -4.25 1.47 -3.29
CA VAL A 174 -3.99 2.39 -4.41
C VAL A 174 -2.66 3.12 -4.24
N LEU A 175 -2.35 3.57 -3.02
CA LEU A 175 -1.06 4.15 -2.63
C LEU A 175 0.11 3.15 -2.76
N ARG A 176 -0.20 1.86 -2.96
CA ARG A 176 0.75 0.76 -3.17
C ARG A 176 0.73 0.22 -4.61
N GLY A 177 0.05 0.91 -5.54
CA GLY A 177 0.03 0.59 -6.97
C GLY A 177 -1.26 -0.04 -7.49
N ALA A 178 -2.22 -0.36 -6.64
CA ALA A 178 -3.46 -1.02 -7.08
C ALA A 178 -4.41 -0.07 -7.83
N GLN A 179 -5.25 -0.63 -8.68
CA GLN A 179 -6.40 0.08 -9.25
C GLN A 179 -7.52 0.27 -8.22
N VAL A 180 -8.48 1.16 -8.51
CA VAL A 180 -9.68 1.29 -7.67
C VAL A 180 -10.71 0.29 -8.16
N TYR A 181 -10.99 -0.73 -7.35
CA TYR A 181 -12.04 -1.70 -7.62
C TYR A 181 -13.37 -1.28 -6.99
N VAL A 182 -14.47 -1.72 -7.60
CA VAL A 182 -15.86 -1.44 -7.21
C VAL A 182 -16.15 -1.59 -5.71
N PRO A 183 -15.71 -2.66 -5.02
CA PRO A 183 -15.95 -2.80 -3.57
C PRO A 183 -15.36 -1.67 -2.74
N GLY A 184 -14.28 -1.04 -3.22
CA GLY A 184 -13.56 0.03 -2.54
C GLY A 184 -14.22 1.41 -2.64
N VAL A 185 -15.12 1.63 -3.59
CA VAL A 185 -15.81 2.90 -3.81
C VAL A 185 -16.90 3.14 -2.76
N ILE A 186 -16.85 4.30 -2.10
CA ILE A 186 -17.84 4.72 -1.10
C ILE A 186 -18.77 5.77 -1.68
N ALA A 187 -18.26 6.81 -2.31
CA ALA A 187 -19.06 7.92 -2.84
C ALA A 187 -18.49 8.42 -4.16
N CYS A 188 -19.33 9.06 -4.97
CA CYS A 188 -18.98 9.46 -6.33
C CYS A 188 -19.81 10.67 -6.75
N SER A 189 -19.24 11.57 -7.55
CA SER A 189 -19.96 12.70 -8.14
C SER A 189 -21.15 12.24 -8.98
N ALA A 190 -22.22 13.05 -8.99
CA ALA A 190 -23.51 12.69 -9.59
C ALA A 190 -23.44 12.26 -11.07
N HIS A 191 -22.55 12.89 -11.85
CA HIS A 191 -22.48 12.76 -13.31
C HIS A 191 -21.18 12.10 -13.79
N VAL A 192 -20.66 11.13 -13.04
CA VAL A 192 -19.53 10.31 -13.50
C VAL A 192 -20.03 9.25 -14.47
N GLU A 193 -19.48 9.30 -15.68
CA GLU A 193 -19.65 8.37 -16.78
C GLU A 193 -18.32 7.67 -17.09
N LYS A 194 -18.39 6.56 -17.81
CA LYS A 194 -17.19 5.86 -18.28
C LYS A 194 -16.37 6.79 -19.19
N GLY A 195 -15.05 6.84 -18.96
CA GLY A 195 -14.11 7.69 -19.68
C GLY A 195 -13.85 9.04 -19.02
N ASP A 196 -14.62 9.41 -17.99
CA ASP A 196 -14.36 10.64 -17.25
C ASP A 196 -13.04 10.58 -16.47
N VAL A 197 -12.30 11.67 -16.50
CA VAL A 197 -11.16 11.87 -15.60
C VAL A 197 -11.68 12.26 -14.22
N VAL A 198 -11.28 11.51 -13.20
CA VAL A 198 -11.77 11.64 -11.82
C VAL A 198 -10.61 11.78 -10.82
N ALA A 199 -10.79 12.66 -9.85
CA ALA A 199 -9.90 12.77 -8.69
C ALA A 199 -10.33 11.77 -7.61
N VAL A 200 -9.38 11.01 -7.09
CA VAL A 200 -9.63 9.98 -6.08
C VAL A 200 -9.14 10.45 -4.71
N SER A 201 -10.02 10.39 -3.73
CA SER A 201 -9.79 10.80 -2.35
C SER A 201 -10.23 9.74 -1.36
N VAL A 202 -9.80 9.87 -0.10
CA VAL A 202 -10.04 8.85 0.93
C VAL A 202 -11.13 9.29 1.90
N GLY A 203 -12.07 8.39 2.19
CA GLY A 203 -12.96 8.49 3.34
C GLY A 203 -12.25 7.97 4.59
N VAL A 204 -11.95 8.87 5.53
CA VAL A 204 -11.22 8.57 6.77
C VAL A 204 -12.17 8.76 7.94
N GLU A 205 -11.99 7.96 8.99
CA GLU A 205 -12.75 8.10 10.23
C GLU A 205 -12.44 9.45 10.89
N GLN A 206 -13.49 10.18 11.21
CA GLN A 206 -13.44 11.44 11.95
C GLN A 206 -14.06 11.26 13.34
N PRO A 207 -13.62 12.04 14.34
CA PRO A 207 -14.30 12.07 15.63
C PRO A 207 -15.71 12.64 15.46
N ALA A 208 -16.70 11.97 16.05
CA ALA A 208 -18.08 12.43 16.03
C ALA A 208 -18.23 13.75 16.81
N LEU A 209 -19.06 14.65 16.29
CA LEU A 209 -19.30 15.99 16.86
C LEU A 209 -19.92 15.95 18.27
N ASP A 210 -20.62 14.86 18.60
CA ASP A 210 -21.30 14.62 19.87
C ASP A 210 -20.43 13.85 20.89
N GLY A 211 -19.16 13.57 20.57
CA GLY A 211 -18.28 12.77 21.42
C GLY A 211 -18.57 11.26 21.39
N GLY A 212 -19.48 10.80 20.52
CA GLY A 212 -19.93 9.40 20.42
C GLY A 212 -18.96 8.41 19.78
N GLY A 213 -17.69 8.78 19.56
CA GLY A 213 -16.65 7.90 19.01
C GLY A 213 -16.10 8.37 17.67
N TRP A 214 -15.65 7.42 16.83
CA TRP A 214 -15.04 7.68 15.52
C TRP A 214 -15.88 7.02 14.42
N GLY A 215 -16.06 7.71 13.30
CA GLY A 215 -16.81 7.18 12.15
C GLY A 215 -16.48 7.92 10.87
N VAL A 216 -16.67 7.26 9.72
CA VAL A 216 -16.37 7.86 8.40
C VAL A 216 -17.40 8.93 8.00
N GLY A 217 -18.58 8.96 8.64
CA GLY A 217 -19.66 9.92 8.35
C GLY A 217 -20.34 9.74 6.99
N ILE A 218 -19.68 9.09 6.01
CA ILE A 218 -20.15 8.89 4.64
C ILE A 218 -20.66 7.45 4.46
N THR A 219 -21.88 7.33 3.94
CA THR A 219 -22.46 6.02 3.56
C THR A 219 -22.11 5.64 2.13
N ARG A 220 -21.99 4.33 1.86
CA ARG A 220 -21.79 3.82 0.48
C ARG A 220 -22.96 4.28 -0.42
N GLY A 221 -22.64 4.84 -1.58
CA GLY A 221 -23.62 5.38 -2.53
C GLY A 221 -23.89 6.88 -2.39
N THR A 222 -23.24 7.57 -1.43
CA THR A 222 -23.38 9.03 -1.29
C THR A 222 -23.05 9.75 -2.61
N VAL A 223 -23.89 10.72 -2.97
CA VAL A 223 -23.71 11.54 -4.17
C VAL A 223 -22.95 12.79 -3.79
N LEU A 224 -21.84 13.06 -4.49
CA LEU A 224 -21.06 14.28 -4.29
C LEU A 224 -21.50 15.35 -5.28
N LEU A 225 -21.80 16.55 -4.78
CA LEU A 225 -22.14 17.69 -5.63
C LEU A 225 -20.91 18.49 -6.05
N GLY A 226 -19.77 18.29 -5.37
CA GLY A 226 -18.53 19.04 -5.64
C GLY A 226 -18.61 20.51 -5.22
N LEU A 227 -19.64 20.88 -4.46
CA LEU A 227 -19.88 22.25 -3.97
C LEU A 227 -19.36 22.39 -2.55
N LYS A 228 -18.95 23.61 -2.15
CA LYS A 228 -18.52 23.92 -0.77
C LYS A 228 -19.59 23.65 0.29
N THR A 229 -20.85 23.52 -0.13
CA THR A 229 -22.00 23.17 0.72
C THR A 229 -22.12 21.66 0.98
N ASP A 230 -21.34 20.83 0.28
CA ASP A 230 -21.30 19.39 0.52
C ASP A 230 -20.73 19.12 1.92
N PRO A 231 -21.42 18.36 2.80
CA PRO A 231 -20.95 18.09 4.17
C PRO A 231 -19.51 17.56 4.24
N TYR A 232 -19.09 16.83 3.21
CA TYR A 232 -17.78 16.16 3.15
C TYR A 232 -16.75 16.94 2.32
N TYR A 233 -17.04 18.21 1.99
CA TYR A 233 -16.18 19.01 1.11
C TYR A 233 -14.80 19.25 1.73
N PHE A 234 -14.78 19.71 2.98
CA PHE A 234 -13.57 20.13 3.70
C PHE A 234 -12.85 18.97 4.39
N GLU A 235 -13.56 17.92 4.80
CA GLU A 235 -12.99 16.76 5.49
C GLU A 235 -11.95 16.01 4.64
N ARG A 236 -11.96 16.23 3.32
CA ARG A 236 -11.09 15.58 2.35
C ARG A 236 -9.87 16.42 1.95
N ASN A 237 -9.73 17.62 2.51
CA ASN A 237 -8.59 18.48 2.24
C ASN A 237 -7.28 17.74 2.57
N GLY A 238 -6.38 17.64 1.60
CA GLY A 238 -5.11 16.93 1.78
C GLY A 238 -5.20 15.41 1.72
N LEU A 239 -6.33 14.82 1.31
CA LEU A 239 -6.56 13.37 1.25
C LEU A 239 -6.78 12.85 -0.17
N TYR A 240 -6.28 13.56 -1.19
CA TYR A 240 -6.33 13.11 -2.58
C TYR A 240 -5.11 12.26 -2.90
N ILE A 241 -5.34 11.04 -3.38
CA ILE A 241 -4.29 10.01 -3.57
C ILE A 241 -3.89 9.81 -5.02
N GLY A 242 -4.67 10.37 -5.95
CA GLY A 242 -4.41 10.25 -7.37
C GLY A 242 -5.57 10.69 -8.24
N GLN A 243 -5.35 10.62 -9.55
CA GLN A 243 -6.31 10.83 -10.61
C GLN A 243 -6.31 9.61 -11.53
N GLY A 244 -7.45 9.32 -12.13
CA GLY A 244 -7.60 8.22 -13.07
C GLY A 244 -8.82 8.38 -13.97
N THR A 245 -9.05 7.39 -14.82
CA THR A 245 -10.18 7.31 -15.73
C THR A 245 -11.26 6.41 -15.13
N ALA A 246 -12.49 6.91 -15.03
CA ALA A 246 -13.63 6.11 -14.60
C ALA A 246 -13.92 5.02 -15.64
N MET A 247 -13.93 3.76 -15.21
CA MET A 247 -14.13 2.60 -16.11
C MET A 247 -15.61 2.19 -16.24
N MET A 248 -16.47 2.84 -15.45
CA MET A 248 -17.92 2.65 -15.46
C MET A 248 -18.61 3.91 -14.95
N SER A 249 -19.91 4.05 -15.24
CA SER A 249 -20.71 5.16 -14.70
C SER A 249 -20.96 4.98 -13.20
N ARG A 250 -21.38 6.06 -12.52
CA ARG A 250 -21.81 6.00 -11.11
C ARG A 250 -22.83 4.89 -10.88
N ALA A 251 -23.82 4.77 -11.77
CA ALA A 251 -24.84 3.73 -11.66
C ALA A 251 -24.23 2.32 -11.73
N GLY A 252 -23.21 2.12 -12.58
CA GLY A 252 -22.43 0.89 -12.62
C GLY A 252 -21.71 0.61 -11.29
N MET A 253 -20.94 1.58 -10.79
CA MET A 253 -20.11 1.43 -9.58
C MET A 253 -20.88 0.97 -8.34
N PHE A 254 -22.17 1.30 -8.24
CA PHE A 254 -23.00 0.93 -7.09
C PHE A 254 -24.01 -0.20 -7.36
N ARG A 255 -24.04 -0.75 -8.58
CA ARG A 255 -24.89 -1.91 -8.94
C ARG A 255 -24.11 -3.21 -9.04
N VAL A 256 -22.89 -3.17 -9.59
CA VAL A 256 -22.06 -4.36 -9.73
C VAL A 256 -21.30 -4.68 -8.43
N SER A 257 -20.89 -5.94 -8.26
CA SER A 257 -20.14 -6.41 -7.09
C SER A 257 -18.62 -6.39 -7.29
N GLU A 258 -18.15 -6.37 -8.54
CA GLU A 258 -16.73 -6.50 -8.89
C GLU A 258 -16.38 -5.70 -10.15
N GLY A 259 -15.07 -5.66 -10.46
CA GLY A 259 -14.53 -4.92 -11.59
C GLY A 259 -13.77 -3.65 -11.19
N ILE A 260 -13.02 -3.10 -12.14
CA ILE A 260 -12.26 -1.85 -11.99
C ILE A 260 -13.24 -0.69 -12.11
N ALA A 261 -13.32 0.14 -11.07
CA ALA A 261 -14.11 1.37 -11.07
C ALA A 261 -13.33 2.57 -11.59
N VAL A 262 -12.05 2.67 -11.23
CA VAL A 262 -11.13 3.70 -11.73
C VAL A 262 -9.81 3.05 -12.10
N ASP A 263 -9.39 3.28 -13.34
CA ASP A 263 -8.04 3.00 -13.80
C ASP A 263 -7.15 4.22 -13.51
N MET A 264 -6.24 4.06 -12.58
CA MET A 264 -5.46 5.12 -11.96
C MET A 264 -4.18 5.38 -12.76
N SER A 265 -4.12 6.55 -13.40
CA SER A 265 -3.01 6.96 -14.28
C SER A 265 -2.00 7.88 -13.59
N ASN A 266 -2.46 8.81 -12.73
CA ASN A 266 -1.56 9.74 -12.03
C ASN A 266 -1.69 9.56 -10.52
N ARG A 267 -0.60 9.14 -9.87
CA ARG A 267 -0.60 8.70 -8.46
C ARG A 267 0.38 9.52 -7.64
N VAL A 268 0.01 9.78 -6.39
CA VAL A 268 0.92 10.43 -5.44
C VAL A 268 2.12 9.53 -5.18
N TYR A 269 1.91 8.22 -5.11
CA TYR A 269 2.98 7.23 -5.04
C TYR A 269 2.90 6.32 -6.26
N LYS A 270 3.98 6.27 -7.04
CA LYS A 270 4.11 5.43 -8.23
C LYS A 270 4.78 4.12 -7.83
N LEU A 271 3.98 3.06 -7.79
CA LEU A 271 4.36 1.66 -7.59
C LEU A 271 3.56 0.86 -8.63
N PRO A 272 4.12 -0.21 -9.20
CA PRO A 272 3.42 -1.03 -10.17
C PRO A 272 2.32 -1.84 -9.49
N SER A 273 1.32 -2.20 -10.27
CA SER A 273 0.34 -3.20 -9.86
C SER A 273 0.98 -4.59 -9.96
N PHE A 274 0.77 -5.43 -8.96
CA PHE A 274 1.14 -6.85 -9.01
C PHE A 274 -0.11 -7.75 -9.06
N HIS A 275 -1.25 -7.20 -9.51
CA HIS A 275 -2.46 -7.98 -9.73
C HIS A 275 -2.24 -8.90 -10.94
N ASP A 276 -2.50 -10.21 -10.79
CA ASP A 276 -2.28 -11.25 -11.79
C ASP A 276 -0.85 -11.36 -12.35
N VAL A 277 0.14 -10.74 -11.67
CA VAL A 277 1.55 -10.78 -12.07
C VAL A 277 2.24 -11.96 -11.39
N LEU A 278 2.71 -12.92 -12.19
CA LEU A 278 3.50 -14.06 -11.72
C LEU A 278 2.82 -14.86 -10.58
N GLU A 279 1.51 -15.10 -10.73
CA GLU A 279 0.70 -15.80 -9.71
C GLU A 279 1.32 -17.12 -9.26
N GLY A 280 1.35 -17.31 -7.94
CA GLY A 280 1.97 -18.49 -7.33
C GLY A 280 3.49 -18.57 -7.42
N GLU A 281 4.18 -17.76 -8.24
CA GLU A 281 5.64 -17.61 -8.23
C GLU A 281 6.09 -16.51 -7.26
N ILE A 282 5.25 -15.51 -7.02
CA ILE A 282 5.54 -14.41 -6.10
C ILE A 282 4.40 -14.18 -5.11
N PHE A 283 4.74 -13.56 -3.97
CA PHE A 283 3.77 -13.12 -2.99
C PHE A 283 4.20 -11.78 -2.38
N LEU A 284 3.35 -10.76 -2.48
CA LEU A 284 3.61 -9.47 -1.85
C LEU A 284 3.52 -9.58 -0.34
N GLN A 285 4.62 -9.33 0.34
CA GLN A 285 4.69 -9.46 1.80
C GLN A 285 5.70 -8.49 2.40
N ASN A 286 5.26 -7.74 3.41
CA ASN A 286 6.13 -6.82 4.12
C ASN A 286 7.36 -7.55 4.71
N LEU A 287 8.53 -6.93 4.59
CA LEU A 287 9.81 -7.48 5.06
C LEU A 287 9.77 -8.05 6.49
N PRO A 288 9.18 -7.37 7.52
CA PRO A 288 9.11 -7.93 8.86
C PRO A 288 8.36 -9.27 8.93
N SER A 289 7.35 -9.47 8.07
CA SER A 289 6.61 -10.74 8.02
C SER A 289 7.43 -11.87 7.40
N ILE A 290 8.24 -11.58 6.37
CA ILE A 290 9.18 -12.55 5.80
C ILE A 290 10.21 -12.96 6.86
N VAL A 291 10.84 -11.96 7.48
CA VAL A 291 11.84 -12.15 8.55
C VAL A 291 11.27 -12.97 9.72
N THR A 292 9.99 -12.79 10.07
CA THR A 292 9.32 -13.55 11.13
C THR A 292 9.32 -15.05 10.83
N ALA A 293 8.99 -15.45 9.59
CA ALA A 293 8.96 -16.87 9.21
C ALA A 293 10.35 -17.51 9.27
N HIS A 294 11.38 -16.77 8.88
CA HIS A 294 12.76 -17.27 9.00
C HIS A 294 13.30 -17.25 10.42
N ALA A 295 12.88 -16.30 11.26
CA ALA A 295 13.24 -16.28 12.68
C ALA A 295 12.69 -17.49 13.44
N LEU A 296 11.54 -18.02 13.01
CA LEU A 296 10.99 -19.29 13.48
C LEU A 296 11.93 -20.47 13.15
N ASP A 297 12.66 -20.38 12.03
CA ASP A 297 13.66 -21.36 11.56
C ASP A 297 13.06 -22.78 11.45
N PRO A 298 11.98 -22.95 10.68
CA PRO A 298 11.27 -24.22 10.57
C PRO A 298 12.10 -25.25 9.80
N GLN A 299 12.21 -26.47 10.32
CA GLN A 299 12.97 -27.55 9.70
C GLN A 299 12.07 -28.52 8.94
N LYS A 300 12.64 -29.16 7.92
CA LYS A 300 11.96 -30.23 7.17
C LYS A 300 11.50 -31.34 8.12
N GLY A 301 10.28 -31.82 7.91
CA GLY A 301 9.65 -32.88 8.71
C GLY A 301 9.04 -32.42 10.03
N GLU A 302 9.22 -31.16 10.44
CA GLU A 302 8.61 -30.65 11.67
C GLU A 302 7.08 -30.52 11.55
N ARG A 303 6.46 -30.39 12.73
CA ARG A 303 5.04 -30.08 12.87
C ARG A 303 4.88 -28.71 13.51
N ILE A 304 4.31 -27.77 12.78
CA ILE A 304 4.25 -26.35 13.17
C ILE A 304 2.80 -25.88 13.20
N LEU A 305 2.45 -25.08 14.23
CA LEU A 305 1.14 -24.48 14.40
C LEU A 305 1.20 -22.96 14.17
N ASP A 306 0.40 -22.48 13.22
CA ASP A 306 0.11 -21.05 13.02
C ASP A 306 -1.30 -20.76 13.53
N MET A 307 -1.41 -20.21 14.73
CA MET A 307 -2.68 -20.03 15.44
C MET A 307 -3.58 -18.91 14.87
N CYS A 308 -3.00 -17.98 14.10
CA CYS A 308 -3.67 -16.80 13.54
C CYS A 308 -3.23 -16.62 12.09
N ALA A 309 -3.52 -17.61 11.28
CA ALA A 309 -2.87 -17.82 9.99
C ALA A 309 -3.30 -16.81 8.92
N ALA A 310 -4.52 -16.26 8.96
CA ALA A 310 -5.05 -15.54 7.82
C ALA A 310 -4.36 -14.18 7.60
N PRO A 311 -4.07 -13.81 6.33
CA PRO A 311 -4.52 -14.45 5.08
C PRO A 311 -3.64 -15.61 4.58
N GLY A 312 -2.65 -16.09 5.35
CA GLY A 312 -1.83 -17.27 5.01
C GLY A 312 -0.40 -16.93 4.57
N GLY A 313 0.00 -15.65 4.59
CA GLY A 313 1.30 -15.22 4.10
C GLY A 313 2.50 -15.76 4.89
N LYS A 314 2.36 -15.94 6.22
CA LYS A 314 3.41 -16.56 7.05
C LYS A 314 3.33 -18.08 7.00
N THR A 315 2.12 -18.63 7.03
CA THR A 315 1.86 -20.06 6.86
C THR A 315 2.52 -20.63 5.60
N THR A 316 2.29 -19.98 4.45
CA THR A 316 2.90 -20.40 3.18
C THR A 316 4.41 -20.21 3.15
N ALA A 317 4.93 -19.15 3.80
CA ALA A 317 6.38 -18.98 3.97
C ALA A 317 6.99 -20.11 4.80
N ILE A 318 6.35 -20.52 5.89
CA ILE A 318 6.80 -21.64 6.73
C ILE A 318 6.83 -22.93 5.91
N ALA A 319 5.73 -23.26 5.22
CA ALA A 319 5.65 -24.46 4.39
C ALA A 319 6.74 -24.48 3.29
N MET A 320 7.02 -23.34 2.65
CA MET A 320 8.10 -23.24 1.67
C MET A 320 9.50 -23.42 2.27
N LEU A 321 9.76 -22.86 3.46
CA LEU A 321 11.04 -23.04 4.14
C LEU A 321 11.27 -24.51 4.53
N MET A 322 10.20 -25.21 4.88
CA MET A 322 10.19 -26.67 5.09
C MET A 322 10.22 -27.48 3.79
N LYS A 323 10.28 -26.82 2.62
CA LYS A 323 10.21 -27.45 1.29
C LYS A 323 8.98 -28.34 1.09
N ASP A 324 7.86 -27.95 1.69
CA ASP A 324 6.60 -28.72 1.74
C ASP A 324 6.76 -30.12 2.38
N GLU A 325 7.85 -30.35 3.12
CA GLU A 325 8.12 -31.58 3.87
C GLU A 325 7.79 -31.37 5.35
N GLY A 326 6.70 -31.95 5.84
CA GLY A 326 6.26 -31.88 7.24
C GLY A 326 4.76 -31.63 7.37
N GLU A 327 4.34 -31.01 8.47
CA GLU A 327 2.95 -30.60 8.71
C GLU A 327 2.88 -29.16 9.22
N VAL A 328 2.19 -28.29 8.49
CA VAL A 328 1.81 -26.96 8.97
C VAL A 328 0.32 -26.96 9.27
N VAL A 329 -0.03 -26.78 10.54
CA VAL A 329 -1.40 -26.61 11.02
C VAL A 329 -1.72 -25.13 11.04
N ALA A 330 -2.64 -24.68 10.19
CA ALA A 330 -3.08 -23.29 10.14
C ALA A 330 -4.49 -23.12 10.71
N VAL A 331 -4.63 -22.16 11.62
CA VAL A 331 -5.86 -21.89 12.35
C VAL A 331 -6.25 -20.42 12.21
N ASP A 332 -7.53 -20.15 11.99
CA ASP A 332 -8.09 -18.81 12.14
C ASP A 332 -9.58 -18.90 12.53
N ARG A 333 -10.00 -18.03 13.44
CA ARG A 333 -11.35 -18.03 14.02
C ARG A 333 -12.48 -17.93 12.97
N SER A 334 -12.23 -17.32 11.81
CA SER A 334 -13.26 -17.11 10.79
C SER A 334 -13.15 -18.11 9.66
N HIS A 335 -14.26 -18.78 9.34
CA HIS A 335 -14.32 -19.70 8.21
C HIS A 335 -13.90 -19.04 6.88
N ASN A 336 -14.39 -17.84 6.59
CA ASN A 336 -14.02 -17.10 5.38
C ASN A 336 -12.51 -16.82 5.32
N LYS A 337 -11.88 -16.55 6.45
CA LYS A 337 -10.44 -16.35 6.53
C LYS A 337 -9.65 -17.65 6.29
N VAL A 338 -10.19 -18.79 6.73
CA VAL A 338 -9.62 -20.12 6.42
C VAL A 338 -9.70 -20.43 4.93
N LEU A 339 -10.81 -20.08 4.26
CA LEU A 339 -10.92 -20.21 2.80
C LEU A 339 -9.88 -19.36 2.05
N VAL A 340 -9.56 -18.16 2.55
CA VAL A 340 -8.50 -17.32 1.98
C VAL A 340 -7.12 -17.97 2.11
N ILE A 341 -6.83 -18.59 3.26
CA ILE A 341 -5.57 -19.34 3.46
C ILE A 341 -5.49 -20.52 2.48
N GLN A 342 -6.59 -21.27 2.30
CA GLN A 342 -6.67 -22.38 1.35
C GLN A 342 -6.39 -21.93 -0.07
N LYS A 343 -7.04 -20.85 -0.51
CA LYS A 343 -6.84 -20.29 -1.85
C LYS A 343 -5.37 -19.92 -2.08
N LEU A 344 -4.76 -19.20 -1.12
CA LEU A 344 -3.36 -18.80 -1.23
C LEU A 344 -2.40 -20.00 -1.22
N ALA A 345 -2.68 -21.02 -0.41
CA ALA A 345 -1.87 -22.24 -0.40
C ALA A 345 -1.95 -22.99 -1.74
N ALA A 346 -3.14 -23.11 -2.31
CA ALA A 346 -3.35 -23.73 -3.62
C ALA A 346 -2.64 -22.95 -4.74
N GLU A 347 -2.75 -21.62 -4.74
CA GLU A 347 -2.05 -20.73 -5.68
C GLU A 347 -0.52 -20.92 -5.60
N MET A 348 0.02 -20.99 -4.39
CA MET A 348 1.44 -21.25 -4.15
C MET A 348 1.86 -22.71 -4.38
N GLY A 349 0.93 -23.62 -4.64
CA GLY A 349 1.19 -25.04 -4.88
C GLY A 349 1.67 -25.80 -3.65
N LEU A 350 1.17 -25.45 -2.46
CA LEU A 350 1.59 -26.00 -1.17
C LEU A 350 0.55 -26.94 -0.59
N ASN A 351 1.00 -28.06 -0.01
CA ASN A 351 0.12 -29.05 0.61
C ASN A 351 0.01 -28.81 2.12
N LEU A 352 -0.88 -27.91 2.52
CA LEU A 352 -1.22 -27.73 3.93
C LEU A 352 -2.01 -28.95 4.43
N ARG A 353 -1.33 -29.86 5.12
CA ARG A 353 -1.92 -31.13 5.60
C ARG A 353 -3.07 -30.93 6.60
N ARG A 354 -3.14 -29.79 7.31
CA ARG A 354 -4.22 -29.53 8.26
C ARG A 354 -4.59 -28.06 8.35
N LEU A 355 -5.83 -27.77 7.99
CA LEU A 355 -6.45 -26.46 8.18
C LEU A 355 -7.60 -26.64 9.17
N MET A 356 -7.62 -25.82 10.21
CA MET A 356 -8.64 -25.87 11.26
C MET A 356 -9.26 -24.48 11.43
N VAL A 357 -10.55 -24.45 11.76
CA VAL A 357 -11.28 -23.23 12.15
C VAL A 357 -11.22 -23.10 13.67
#